data_AF-A0AAD7MJQ9-F1
#
_entry.id   AF-A0AAD7MJQ9-F1
#
_cell.length_a   1.000
_cell.length_b   1.000
_cell.length_c   1.000
_cell.angle_alpha   90.00
_cell.angle_beta   90.00
_cell.angle_gamma   90.00
#
_symmetry.space_group_name_H-M   'P 1'
#
loop_
_entity.id
_entity.type
_entity.pdbx_description
1 polymer ?
#
loop_
_entity_poly.entity_id
_entity_poly.type
_entity_poly.pdbx_seq_one_letter_code
_entity_poly.pdbx_strand_id
1 'polypeptide(L)'
;MGIQFGSFNSICDTAALVICPLVGTEQGIEPSCYSRNVDIGGTLIFQPSTCFVHIVAITMTGIMILHIRSKYTAVGRKEIVTFFWLYALIELLAIFLDSGIIPTSNSVYMWFAAIYTGLVAAAYACLLINGFVGFQFAEDGTPLSLWFLRISCLVVFALGFFVAIATFKSFAGFSFTKPIGLWIVYILWPLLCTVIYIVSQLVLVFRTLEDRWAFVSIAFGVAFFAAAQALLFGFSVTICNAIKHYIDGLFFFTLCMLLAVMMVYKYWDSITREDLEFSVGSKAAVWEVKDPLLAGDAAAGPPYGAPGPNYANTAHYNYSEEDTASNFHGGGAPASLVGGVSGAQMYGGGGGGGFNPYQQQQQQGQGQGQGQLQQRGRGYPPNAEQRGY
;
A
#
# COMPACT_ATOMS: atom_id res chain seq x y z
N MET A 1 -32.05 -16.29 17.00
CA MET A 1 -31.51 -16.75 15.70
C MET A 1 -30.14 -17.33 15.99
N GLY A 2 -29.94 -18.64 15.77
CA GLY A 2 -28.71 -19.34 16.15
C GLY A 2 -27.93 -19.81 14.94
N ILE A 3 -26.59 -19.74 15.01
CA ILE A 3 -25.70 -20.37 14.04
C ILE A 3 -25.75 -21.88 14.28
N GLN A 4 -26.23 -22.65 13.30
CA GLN A 4 -26.23 -24.11 13.37
C GLN A 4 -25.00 -24.64 12.66
N PHE A 5 -24.28 -25.55 13.31
CA PHE A 5 -23.11 -26.19 12.72
C PHE A 5 -23.49 -26.95 11.43
N GLY A 6 -22.77 -26.68 10.34
CA GLY A 6 -22.94 -27.37 9.06
C GLY A 6 -24.18 -26.97 8.25
N SER A 7 -24.90 -25.92 8.64
CA SER A 7 -26.04 -25.38 7.90
C SER A 7 -25.83 -23.89 7.63
N PHE A 8 -26.17 -23.45 6.42
CA PHE A 8 -26.16 -22.04 6.04
C PHE A 8 -27.55 -21.39 6.13
N ASN A 9 -28.61 -22.13 6.49
CA ASN A 9 -29.98 -21.62 6.37
C ASN A 9 -30.20 -20.35 7.19
N SER A 10 -29.81 -20.35 8.47
CA SER A 10 -29.97 -19.17 9.32
C SER A 10 -29.02 -18.03 8.97
N ILE A 11 -27.82 -18.36 8.46
CA ILE A 11 -26.81 -17.38 8.05
C ILE A 11 -27.30 -16.64 6.79
N CYS A 12 -27.75 -17.39 5.79
CA CYS A 12 -28.19 -16.85 4.51
C CYS A 12 -29.54 -16.14 4.59
N ASP A 13 -30.41 -16.51 5.52
CA ASP A 13 -31.64 -15.76 5.81
C ASP A 13 -31.34 -14.38 6.43
N THR A 14 -30.19 -14.23 7.09
CA THR A 14 -29.79 -13.01 7.80
C THR A 14 -28.86 -12.12 6.96
N ALA A 15 -28.04 -12.71 6.09
CA ALA A 15 -27.02 -12.01 5.31
C ALA A 15 -26.89 -12.56 3.88
N ALA A 16 -26.76 -11.67 2.90
CA ALA A 16 -26.66 -11.98 1.47
C ALA A 16 -25.24 -12.44 1.04
N LEU A 17 -24.70 -13.51 1.62
CA LEU A 17 -23.35 -13.97 1.24
C LEU A 17 -23.34 -14.51 -0.20
N VAL A 18 -22.21 -14.35 -0.90
CA VAL A 18 -21.93 -14.90 -2.24
C VAL A 18 -22.32 -16.38 -2.43
N ILE A 19 -22.24 -17.19 -1.38
CA ILE A 19 -22.55 -18.62 -1.44
C ILE A 19 -24.04 -18.93 -1.26
N CYS A 20 -24.84 -18.00 -0.74
CA CYS A 20 -26.23 -18.23 -0.36
C CYS A 20 -27.17 -18.61 -1.52
N PRO A 21 -27.00 -18.05 -2.74
CA PRO A 21 -27.79 -18.49 -3.90
C PRO A 21 -27.52 -19.93 -4.34
N LEU A 22 -26.50 -20.60 -3.81
CA LEU A 22 -26.03 -21.93 -4.26
C LEU A 22 -26.18 -23.03 -3.19
N VAL A 23 -26.77 -22.71 -2.03
CA VAL A 23 -26.88 -23.64 -0.89
C VAL A 23 -28.30 -23.69 -0.32
N GLY A 24 -28.59 -24.76 0.42
CA GLY A 24 -29.88 -24.98 1.10
C GLY A 24 -30.93 -25.65 0.22
N THR A 25 -31.35 -24.96 -0.84
CA THR A 25 -32.40 -25.41 -1.78
C THR A 25 -31.92 -25.29 -3.23
N GLU A 26 -32.61 -25.93 -4.18
CA GLU A 26 -32.24 -25.88 -5.60
C GLU A 26 -32.27 -24.46 -6.19
N GLN A 27 -33.04 -23.54 -5.58
CA GLN A 27 -33.12 -22.13 -5.96
C GLN A 27 -32.24 -21.22 -5.07
N GLY A 28 -31.46 -21.78 -4.15
CA GLY A 28 -30.70 -21.01 -3.15
C GLY A 28 -31.58 -20.41 -2.05
N ILE A 29 -30.94 -19.72 -1.10
CA ILE A 29 -31.59 -19.00 0.00
C ILE A 29 -31.43 -17.50 -0.20
N GLU A 30 -32.54 -16.79 -0.20
CA GLU A 30 -32.58 -15.33 -0.25
C GLU A 30 -32.63 -14.76 1.18
N PRO A 31 -31.89 -13.67 1.48
CA PRO A 31 -31.97 -12.99 2.76
C PRO A 31 -33.33 -12.32 2.97
N SER A 32 -33.82 -12.36 4.21
CA SER A 32 -35.05 -11.68 4.61
C SER A 32 -35.00 -10.15 4.46
N CYS A 33 -33.81 -9.55 4.50
CA CYS A 33 -33.60 -8.11 4.34
C CYS A 33 -32.26 -7.84 3.64
N TYR A 34 -32.30 -7.09 2.54
CA TYR A 34 -31.12 -6.65 1.78
C TYR A 34 -31.27 -5.18 1.32
N SER A 35 -30.15 -4.56 0.94
CA SER A 35 -30.12 -3.20 0.41
C SER A 35 -30.87 -3.10 -0.92
N ARG A 36 -31.66 -2.03 -1.11
CA ARG A 36 -32.42 -1.78 -2.33
C ARG A 36 -31.50 -1.77 -3.56
N ASN A 37 -31.98 -2.43 -4.62
CA ASN A 37 -31.32 -2.46 -5.91
C ASN A 37 -31.58 -1.17 -6.69
N VAL A 38 -30.62 -0.78 -7.53
CA VAL A 38 -30.72 0.42 -8.36
C VAL A 38 -30.65 -0.01 -9.82
N ASP A 39 -31.62 0.43 -10.62
CA ASP A 39 -31.61 0.25 -12.07
C ASP A 39 -30.87 1.43 -12.71
N ILE A 40 -29.77 1.13 -13.39
CA ILE A 40 -29.01 2.10 -14.19
C ILE A 40 -29.06 1.65 -15.64
N GLY A 41 -29.87 2.35 -16.44
CA GLY A 41 -29.90 2.13 -17.89
C GLY A 41 -30.40 0.74 -18.33
N GLY A 42 -31.28 0.11 -17.55
CA GLY A 42 -31.80 -1.23 -17.82
C GLY A 42 -30.94 -2.37 -17.23
N THR A 43 -29.88 -2.03 -16.48
CA THR A 43 -29.09 -2.98 -15.70
C THR A 43 -29.39 -2.79 -14.23
N LEU A 44 -29.97 -3.83 -13.61
CA LEU A 44 -30.29 -3.83 -12.19
C LEU A 44 -29.02 -4.21 -11.39
N ILE A 45 -28.50 -3.24 -10.64
CA ILE A 45 -27.34 -3.41 -9.77
C ILE A 45 -27.83 -3.72 -8.37
N PHE A 46 -27.37 -4.85 -7.85
CA PHE A 46 -27.65 -5.27 -6.49
C PHE A 46 -26.70 -4.58 -5.52
N GLN A 47 -27.19 -4.27 -4.31
CA GLN A 47 -26.38 -3.80 -3.17
C GLN A 47 -25.30 -2.74 -3.53
N PRO A 48 -25.66 -1.61 -4.17
CA PRO A 48 -24.69 -0.63 -4.66
C PRO A 48 -23.85 0.01 -3.55
N SER A 49 -24.38 0.09 -2.32
CA SER A 49 -23.68 0.59 -1.14
C SER A 49 -22.47 -0.27 -0.78
N THR A 50 -22.62 -1.59 -0.77
CA THR A 50 -21.53 -2.54 -0.50
C THR A 50 -20.50 -2.54 -1.63
N CYS A 51 -20.96 -2.46 -2.89
CA CYS A 51 -20.09 -2.32 -4.07
C CYS A 51 -19.15 -1.10 -3.96
N PHE A 52 -19.66 0.04 -3.47
CA PHE A 52 -18.83 1.22 -3.23
C PHE A 52 -17.71 0.96 -2.20
N VAL A 53 -17.99 0.21 -1.13
CA VAL A 53 -16.98 -0.14 -0.12
C VAL A 53 -15.89 -1.03 -0.70
N HIS A 54 -16.24 -1.99 -1.57
CA HIS A 54 -15.24 -2.81 -2.26
C HIS A 54 -14.29 -1.97 -3.13
N ILE A 55 -14.79 -0.95 -3.83
CA ILE A 55 -13.94 -0.02 -4.62
C ILE A 55 -12.97 0.75 -3.71
N VAL A 56 -13.46 1.22 -2.55
CA VAL A 56 -12.61 1.88 -1.55
C VAL A 56 -11.58 0.90 -0.99
N ALA A 57 -11.97 -0.35 -0.72
CA ALA A 57 -11.09 -1.39 -0.21
C ALA A 57 -9.96 -1.73 -1.18
N ILE A 58 -10.25 -1.88 -2.47
CA ILE A 58 -9.24 -2.10 -3.52
C ILE A 58 -8.28 -0.91 -3.60
N THR A 59 -8.82 0.31 -3.59
CA THR A 59 -8.01 1.54 -3.66
C THR A 59 -7.06 1.65 -2.48
N MET A 60 -7.56 1.46 -1.26
CA MET A 60 -6.75 1.46 -0.03
C MET A 60 -5.72 0.34 -0.04
N THR A 61 -6.09 -0.85 -0.53
CA THR A 61 -5.16 -1.97 -0.68
C THR A 61 -4.03 -1.64 -1.65
N GLY A 62 -4.34 -0.99 -2.77
CA GLY A 62 -3.33 -0.49 -3.71
C GLY A 62 -2.34 0.48 -3.05
N ILE A 63 -2.85 1.43 -2.27
CA ILE A 63 -2.01 2.38 -1.50
C ILE A 63 -1.11 1.63 -0.51
N MET A 64 -1.64 0.67 0.24
CA MET A 64 -0.85 -0.13 1.19
C MET A 64 0.25 -0.93 0.47
N ILE A 65 -0.06 -1.57 -0.66
CA ILE A 65 0.94 -2.29 -1.47
C ILE A 65 2.08 -1.35 -1.91
N LEU A 66 1.76 -0.14 -2.35
CA LEU A 66 2.79 0.85 -2.74
C LEU A 66 3.70 1.22 -1.57
N HIS A 67 3.14 1.45 -0.38
CA HIS A 67 3.91 1.77 0.82
C HIS A 67 4.80 0.59 1.25
N ILE A 68 4.29 -0.64 1.23
CA ILE A 68 5.08 -1.84 1.57
C ILE A 68 6.26 -1.99 0.60
N ARG A 69 6.04 -1.76 -0.70
CA ARG A 69 7.08 -1.85 -1.73
C ARG A 69 8.13 -0.74 -1.64
N SER A 70 7.82 0.38 -0.99
CA SER A 70 8.77 1.47 -0.78
C SER A 70 9.85 1.16 0.27
N LYS A 71 9.63 0.19 1.16
CA LYS A 71 10.63 -0.28 2.13
C LYS A 71 11.59 -1.26 1.47
N TYR A 72 12.91 -1.09 1.65
CA TYR A 72 13.93 -1.91 0.98
C TYR A 72 14.40 -3.14 1.78
N THR A 73 14.47 -3.04 3.11
CA THR A 73 15.05 -4.04 4.01
C THR A 73 14.06 -4.65 5.00
N ALA A 74 12.77 -4.32 4.87
CA ALA A 74 11.74 -4.79 5.79
C ALA A 74 11.50 -6.30 5.79
N VAL A 75 11.44 -6.84 7.01
CA VAL A 75 11.19 -8.25 7.31
C VAL A 75 9.82 -8.66 6.81
N GLY A 76 9.75 -9.80 6.10
CA GLY A 76 8.50 -10.37 5.60
C GLY A 76 7.77 -9.52 4.55
N ARG A 77 8.43 -8.52 3.96
CA ARG A 77 7.83 -7.59 2.98
C ARG A 77 7.21 -8.31 1.77
N LYS A 78 7.86 -9.33 1.23
CA LYS A 78 7.38 -10.01 0.01
C LYS A 78 6.23 -10.97 0.34
N GLU A 79 6.26 -11.55 1.54
CA GLU A 79 5.27 -12.45 2.09
C GLU A 79 3.95 -11.71 2.35
N ILE A 80 4.00 -10.56 3.04
CA ILE A 80 2.79 -9.80 3.39
C ILE A 80 2.14 -9.16 2.15
N VAL A 81 2.93 -8.75 1.15
CA VAL A 81 2.39 -8.26 -0.14
C VAL A 81 1.54 -9.32 -0.83
N THR A 82 1.87 -10.61 -0.65
CA THR A 82 1.06 -11.70 -1.23
C THR A 82 -0.34 -11.75 -0.60
N PHE A 83 -0.46 -11.49 0.71
CA PHE A 83 -1.75 -11.37 1.38
C PHE A 83 -2.58 -10.21 0.80
N PHE A 84 -1.99 -9.02 0.63
CA PHE A 84 -2.70 -7.87 0.06
C PHE A 84 -3.10 -8.07 -1.41
N TRP A 85 -2.32 -8.79 -2.21
CA TRP A 85 -2.73 -9.17 -3.57
C TRP A 85 -3.92 -10.13 -3.58
N LEU A 86 -3.94 -11.12 -2.68
CA LEU A 86 -5.08 -12.02 -2.53
C LEU A 86 -6.32 -11.23 -2.07
N TYR A 87 -6.18 -10.33 -1.11
CA TYR A 87 -7.25 -9.46 -0.65
C TYR A 87 -7.81 -8.59 -1.78
N ALA A 88 -6.95 -7.92 -2.56
CA ALA A 88 -7.38 -7.12 -3.71
C ALA A 88 -8.13 -7.96 -4.76
N LEU A 89 -7.71 -9.21 -4.99
CA LEU A 89 -8.40 -10.12 -5.91
C LEU A 89 -9.76 -10.56 -5.35
N ILE A 90 -9.88 -10.85 -4.05
CA ILE A 90 -11.15 -11.18 -3.38
C ILE A 90 -12.13 -10.02 -3.53
N GLU A 91 -11.71 -8.79 -3.20
CA GLU A 91 -12.54 -7.60 -3.30
C GLU A 91 -12.98 -7.32 -4.76
N LEU A 92 -12.08 -7.55 -5.73
CA LEU A 92 -12.43 -7.45 -7.16
C LEU A 92 -13.51 -8.45 -7.55
N LEU A 93 -13.40 -9.72 -7.13
CA LEU A 93 -14.43 -10.73 -7.40
C LEU A 93 -15.74 -10.41 -6.65
N ALA A 94 -15.67 -9.88 -5.43
CA ALA A 94 -16.83 -9.50 -4.64
C ALA A 94 -17.68 -8.45 -5.36
N ILE A 95 -17.07 -7.46 -6.02
CA ILE A 95 -17.79 -6.48 -6.85
C ILE A 95 -18.69 -7.19 -7.87
N PHE A 96 -18.17 -8.18 -8.61
CA PHE A 96 -18.95 -8.87 -9.64
C PHE A 96 -20.06 -9.76 -9.07
N LEU A 97 -19.85 -10.34 -7.89
CA LEU A 97 -20.75 -11.32 -7.28
C LEU A 97 -21.84 -10.67 -6.42
N ASP A 98 -21.49 -9.67 -5.61
CA ASP A 98 -22.43 -8.97 -4.72
C ASP A 98 -23.25 -7.93 -5.49
N SER A 99 -22.68 -7.29 -6.51
CA SER A 99 -23.43 -6.31 -7.30
C SER A 99 -24.36 -6.94 -8.36
N GLY A 100 -24.33 -8.27 -8.50
CA GLY A 100 -25.10 -9.03 -9.48
C GLY A 100 -24.76 -8.70 -10.94
N ILE A 101 -23.57 -8.14 -11.22
CA ILE A 101 -23.07 -8.00 -12.61
C ILE A 101 -22.99 -9.37 -13.28
N ILE A 102 -22.60 -10.40 -12.51
CA ILE A 102 -22.80 -11.80 -12.88
C ILE A 102 -24.11 -12.24 -12.23
N PRO A 103 -25.20 -12.43 -13.00
CA PRO A 103 -26.47 -12.86 -12.43
C PRO A 103 -26.36 -14.25 -11.83
N THR A 104 -27.02 -14.48 -10.69
CA THR A 104 -27.08 -15.78 -10.00
C THR A 104 -27.72 -16.89 -10.86
N SER A 105 -28.57 -16.52 -11.82
CA SER A 105 -29.18 -17.43 -12.79
C SER A 105 -28.20 -17.95 -13.85
N ASN A 106 -27.06 -17.28 -14.03
CA ASN A 106 -26.05 -17.71 -14.99
C ASN A 106 -25.19 -18.83 -14.39
N SER A 107 -24.96 -19.90 -15.16
CA SER A 107 -24.10 -21.02 -14.76
C SER A 107 -22.66 -20.61 -14.42
N VAL A 108 -22.21 -19.46 -14.93
CA VAL A 108 -20.90 -18.88 -14.63
C VAL A 108 -20.79 -18.43 -13.16
N TYR A 109 -21.88 -18.00 -12.53
CA TYR A 109 -21.89 -17.52 -11.15
C TYR A 109 -21.29 -18.55 -10.18
N MET A 110 -21.70 -19.82 -10.32
CA MET A 110 -21.22 -20.93 -9.51
C MET A 110 -19.68 -21.08 -9.55
N TRP A 111 -19.07 -20.91 -10.71
CA TRP A 111 -17.61 -21.04 -10.86
C TRP A 111 -16.88 -19.88 -10.19
N PHE A 112 -17.38 -18.66 -10.35
CA PHE A 112 -16.80 -17.48 -9.71
C PHE A 112 -16.98 -17.50 -8.19
N ALA A 113 -18.14 -17.95 -7.69
CA ALA A 113 -18.39 -18.16 -6.27
C ALA A 113 -17.44 -19.21 -5.65
N ALA A 114 -17.12 -20.27 -6.40
CA ALA A 114 -16.14 -21.26 -5.98
C ALA A 114 -14.71 -20.70 -5.96
N ILE A 115 -14.31 -19.92 -6.97
CA ILE A 115 -13.01 -19.24 -7.00
C ILE A 115 -12.90 -18.27 -5.82
N TYR A 116 -13.94 -17.46 -5.59
CA TYR A 116 -14.02 -16.55 -4.45
C TYR A 116 -13.83 -17.29 -3.12
N THR A 117 -14.55 -18.40 -2.92
CA THR A 117 -14.42 -19.23 -1.70
C THR A 117 -13.00 -19.79 -1.51
N GLY A 118 -12.39 -20.28 -2.60
CA GLY A 118 -11.00 -20.74 -2.57
C GLY A 118 -10.02 -19.62 -2.24
N LEU A 119 -10.21 -18.43 -2.82
CA LEU A 119 -9.36 -17.25 -2.55
C LEU A 119 -9.48 -16.81 -1.10
N VAL A 120 -10.69 -16.76 -0.54
CA VAL A 120 -10.92 -16.47 0.88
C VAL A 120 -10.14 -17.46 1.74
N ALA A 121 -10.28 -18.77 1.51
CA ALA A 121 -9.55 -19.79 2.27
C ALA A 121 -8.03 -19.62 2.17
N ALA A 122 -7.51 -19.32 0.97
CA ALA A 122 -6.10 -19.08 0.73
C ALA A 122 -5.58 -17.79 1.37
N ALA A 123 -6.38 -16.71 1.41
CA ALA A 123 -6.00 -15.45 2.05
C ALA A 123 -5.83 -15.62 3.56
N TYR A 124 -6.71 -16.36 4.23
CA TYR A 124 -6.56 -16.67 5.65
C TYR A 124 -5.39 -17.63 5.94
N ALA A 125 -5.12 -18.57 5.03
CA ALA A 125 -3.89 -19.38 5.11
C ALA A 125 -2.63 -18.51 4.96
N CYS A 126 -2.65 -17.56 4.03
CA CYS A 126 -1.58 -16.61 3.81
C CYS A 126 -1.36 -15.74 5.06
N LEU A 127 -2.43 -15.23 5.67
CA LEU A 127 -2.37 -14.46 6.91
C LEU A 127 -1.72 -15.28 8.04
N LEU A 128 -2.13 -16.55 8.19
CA LEU A 128 -1.57 -17.45 9.20
C LEU A 128 -0.07 -17.69 8.99
N ILE A 129 0.36 -18.01 7.76
CA ILE A 129 1.78 -18.22 7.44
C ILE A 129 2.58 -16.93 7.70
N ASN A 130 2.08 -15.77 7.28
CA ASN A 130 2.69 -14.48 7.57
C ASN A 130 2.83 -14.23 9.08
N GLY A 131 1.88 -14.68 9.90
CA GLY A 131 1.97 -14.57 11.35
C GLY A 131 3.14 -15.35 11.96
N PHE A 132 3.62 -16.40 11.30
CA PHE A 132 4.79 -17.17 11.74
C PHE A 132 6.13 -16.60 11.25
N VAL A 133 6.13 -15.74 10.23
CA VAL A 133 7.35 -15.12 9.68
C VAL A 133 8.07 -14.29 10.75
N GLY A 134 7.33 -13.61 11.62
CA GLY A 134 7.91 -12.81 12.70
C GLY A 134 8.67 -13.60 13.77
N PHE A 135 8.50 -14.92 13.83
CA PHE A 135 9.29 -15.80 14.72
C PHE A 135 10.63 -16.22 14.11
N GLN A 136 10.90 -15.85 12.86
CA GLN A 136 12.14 -16.15 12.14
C GLN A 136 12.51 -17.64 12.12
N PHE A 137 11.52 -18.55 12.13
CA PHE A 137 11.78 -19.99 11.98
C PHE A 137 12.36 -20.35 10.61
N ALA A 138 12.09 -19.53 9.60
CA ALA A 138 12.70 -19.59 8.28
C ALA A 138 13.17 -18.18 7.90
N GLU A 139 14.30 -18.10 7.20
CA GLU A 139 14.83 -16.83 6.70
C GLU A 139 13.84 -16.22 5.70
N ASP A 140 13.35 -15.02 6.03
CA ASP A 140 12.35 -14.30 5.26
C ASP A 140 12.94 -13.73 3.97
N GLY A 141 12.11 -13.55 2.95
CA GLY A 141 12.56 -13.07 1.64
C GLY A 141 13.37 -14.08 0.81
N THR A 142 13.75 -15.23 1.37
CA THR A 142 14.37 -16.34 0.63
C THR A 142 13.42 -16.92 -0.43
N PRO A 143 13.93 -17.42 -1.56
CA PRO A 143 13.09 -18.09 -2.56
C PRO A 143 12.31 -19.25 -1.96
N LEU A 144 12.88 -19.97 -0.98
CA LEU A 144 12.24 -21.08 -0.30
C LEU A 144 11.02 -20.60 0.50
N SER A 145 11.15 -19.56 1.33
CA SER A 145 10.03 -18.97 2.09
C SER A 145 8.88 -18.56 1.15
N LEU A 146 9.20 -17.87 0.06
CA LEU A 146 8.20 -17.36 -0.88
C LEU A 146 7.49 -18.47 -1.66
N TRP A 147 8.22 -19.47 -2.13
CA TRP A 147 7.62 -20.60 -2.84
C TRP A 147 6.80 -21.48 -1.90
N PHE A 148 7.26 -21.67 -0.66
CA PHE A 148 6.47 -22.34 0.37
C PHE A 148 5.14 -21.62 0.59
N LEU A 149 5.16 -20.31 0.85
CA LEU A 149 3.94 -19.51 1.04
C LEU A 149 3.00 -19.62 -0.17
N ARG A 150 3.53 -19.44 -1.39
CA ARG A 150 2.72 -19.48 -2.62
C ARG A 150 2.11 -20.84 -2.88
N ILE A 151 2.89 -21.92 -2.73
CA ILE A 151 2.41 -23.29 -2.93
C ILE A 151 1.37 -23.64 -1.86
N SER A 152 1.60 -23.30 -0.59
CA SER A 152 0.62 -23.51 0.48
C SER A 152 -0.68 -22.77 0.20
N CYS A 153 -0.62 -21.51 -0.24
CA CYS A 153 -1.82 -20.75 -0.62
C CYS A 153 -2.53 -21.39 -1.83
N LEU A 154 -1.78 -21.85 -2.84
CA LEU A 154 -2.34 -22.52 -4.02
C LEU A 154 -3.03 -23.84 -3.66
N VAL A 155 -2.43 -24.64 -2.78
CA VAL A 155 -3.02 -25.90 -2.30
C VAL A 155 -4.31 -25.63 -1.54
N VAL A 156 -4.31 -24.68 -0.59
CA VAL A 156 -5.53 -24.31 0.16
C VAL A 156 -6.59 -23.73 -0.78
N PHE A 157 -6.20 -22.91 -1.75
CA PHE A 157 -7.09 -22.40 -2.80
C PHE A 157 -7.74 -23.56 -3.57
N ALA A 158 -6.94 -24.52 -4.05
CA ALA A 158 -7.44 -25.66 -4.83
C ALA A 158 -8.38 -26.55 -4.01
N LEU A 159 -8.06 -26.78 -2.73
CA LEU A 159 -8.93 -27.53 -1.81
C LEU A 159 -10.25 -26.79 -1.57
N GLY A 160 -10.21 -25.49 -1.27
CA GLY A 160 -11.41 -24.69 -1.05
C GLY A 160 -12.29 -24.60 -2.31
N PHE A 161 -11.67 -24.42 -3.48
CA PHE A 161 -12.35 -24.43 -4.77
C PHE A 161 -13.01 -25.79 -5.06
N PHE A 162 -12.29 -26.90 -4.83
CA PHE A 162 -12.82 -28.24 -5.04
C PHE A 162 -14.03 -28.51 -4.13
N VAL A 163 -13.92 -28.19 -2.84
CA VAL A 163 -15.01 -28.36 -1.87
C VAL A 163 -16.24 -27.53 -2.26
N ALA A 164 -16.04 -26.28 -2.71
CA ALA A 164 -17.13 -25.43 -3.16
C ALA A 164 -17.84 -26.01 -4.39
N ILE A 165 -17.12 -26.38 -5.45
CA ILE A 165 -17.71 -26.98 -6.66
C ILE A 165 -18.40 -28.32 -6.36
N ALA A 166 -17.76 -29.18 -5.57
CA ALA A 166 -18.33 -30.47 -5.19
C ALA A 166 -19.65 -30.27 -4.41
N THR A 167 -19.73 -29.24 -3.56
CA THR A 167 -20.95 -28.88 -2.82
C THR A 167 -22.03 -28.34 -3.75
N PHE A 168 -21.72 -27.37 -4.61
CA PHE A 168 -22.71 -26.74 -5.50
C PHE A 168 -23.29 -27.72 -6.51
N LYS A 169 -22.46 -28.63 -7.06
CA LYS A 169 -22.91 -29.65 -8.01
C LYS A 169 -23.45 -30.93 -7.36
N SER A 170 -23.47 -31.02 -6.02
CA SER A 170 -23.79 -32.25 -5.28
C SER A 170 -23.04 -33.48 -5.79
N PHE A 171 -21.72 -33.39 -5.91
CA PHE A 171 -20.84 -34.45 -6.40
C PHE A 171 -19.81 -34.85 -5.32
N ALA A 172 -19.24 -36.06 -5.42
CA ALA A 172 -18.25 -36.60 -4.48
C ALA A 172 -18.72 -36.69 -3.01
N GLY A 173 -20.02 -36.94 -2.79
CA GLY A 173 -20.61 -37.08 -1.44
C GLY A 173 -20.92 -35.76 -0.73
N PHE A 174 -20.62 -34.63 -1.37
CA PHE A 174 -21.07 -33.31 -0.91
C PHE A 174 -22.47 -33.03 -1.45
N SER A 175 -23.25 -32.22 -0.72
CA SER A 175 -24.58 -31.79 -1.13
C SER A 175 -24.83 -30.35 -0.73
N PHE A 176 -25.52 -29.61 -1.59
CA PHE A 176 -25.98 -28.24 -1.29
C PHE A 176 -27.00 -28.21 -0.13
N THR A 177 -27.69 -29.31 0.18
CA THR A 177 -28.67 -29.39 1.29
C THR A 177 -28.01 -29.55 2.66
N LYS A 178 -26.84 -30.20 2.71
CA LYS A 178 -26.04 -30.40 3.93
C LYS A 178 -24.57 -30.03 3.67
N PRO A 179 -24.28 -28.73 3.47
CA PRO A 179 -22.99 -28.24 3.00
C PRO A 179 -21.93 -28.15 4.12
N ILE A 180 -21.69 -29.25 4.83
CA ILE A 180 -20.75 -29.28 5.99
C ILE A 180 -19.33 -28.91 5.56
N GLY A 181 -18.85 -29.45 4.44
CA GLY A 181 -17.50 -29.15 3.93
C GLY A 181 -17.31 -27.67 3.61
N LEU A 182 -18.28 -27.07 2.92
CA LEU A 182 -18.27 -25.65 2.62
C LEU A 182 -18.35 -24.79 3.89
N TRP A 183 -19.13 -25.21 4.89
CA TRP A 183 -19.20 -24.53 6.20
C TRP A 183 -17.83 -24.51 6.90
N ILE A 184 -17.10 -25.62 6.87
CA ILE A 184 -15.75 -25.70 7.44
C ILE A 184 -14.79 -24.73 6.71
N VAL A 185 -14.79 -24.74 5.38
CA VAL A 185 -13.87 -23.90 4.58
C VAL A 185 -14.22 -22.41 4.68
N TYR A 186 -15.50 -22.05 4.69
CA TYR A 186 -15.94 -20.65 4.58
C TYR A 186 -16.06 -19.96 5.95
N ILE A 187 -16.36 -20.70 7.02
CA ILE A 187 -16.58 -20.13 8.37
C ILE A 187 -15.48 -20.58 9.33
N LEU A 188 -15.32 -21.89 9.54
CA LEU A 188 -14.44 -22.41 10.60
C LEU A 188 -12.95 -22.15 10.31
N TRP A 189 -12.51 -22.36 9.07
CA TRP A 189 -11.13 -22.19 8.66
C TRP A 189 -10.65 -20.73 8.81
N PRO A 190 -11.35 -19.71 8.26
CA PRO A 190 -11.03 -18.31 8.51
C PRO A 190 -10.96 -17.94 9.99
N LEU A 191 -11.93 -18.42 10.78
CA LEU A 191 -11.97 -18.16 12.22
C LEU A 191 -10.74 -18.75 12.93
N LEU A 192 -10.42 -20.02 12.65
CA LEU A 192 -9.27 -20.70 13.23
C LEU A 192 -7.95 -20.01 12.86
N CYS A 193 -7.76 -19.69 11.57
CA CYS A 193 -6.57 -18.99 11.10
C CYS A 193 -6.40 -17.64 11.78
N THR A 194 -7.48 -16.88 11.93
CA THR A 194 -7.48 -15.56 12.57
C THR A 194 -7.14 -15.65 14.05
N VAL A 195 -7.73 -16.60 14.78
CA VAL A 195 -7.43 -16.80 16.21
C VAL A 195 -5.97 -17.21 16.42
N ILE A 196 -5.45 -18.15 15.63
CA ILE A 196 -4.04 -18.55 15.70
C ILE A 196 -3.12 -17.37 15.38
N TYR A 197 -3.45 -16.59 14.35
CA TYR A 197 -2.70 -15.38 13.99
C TYR A 197 -2.67 -14.37 15.14
N ILE A 198 -3.81 -14.06 15.75
CA ILE A 198 -3.89 -13.12 16.87
C ILE A 198 -3.05 -13.60 18.05
N VAL A 199 -3.19 -14.87 18.43
CA VAL A 199 -2.43 -15.45 19.55
C VAL A 199 -0.93 -15.41 19.24
N SER A 200 -0.52 -15.77 18.03
CA SER A 200 0.89 -15.75 17.64
C SER A 200 1.46 -14.32 17.64
N GLN A 201 0.72 -13.33 17.15
CA GLN A 201 1.16 -11.93 17.17
C GLN A 201 1.25 -11.38 18.60
N LEU A 202 0.30 -11.72 19.48
CA LEU A 202 0.35 -11.32 20.88
C LEU A 202 1.57 -11.93 21.59
N VAL A 203 1.87 -13.21 21.35
CA VAL A 203 3.07 -13.86 21.92
C VAL A 203 4.34 -13.15 21.44
N LEU A 204 4.45 -12.84 20.15
CA LEU A 204 5.59 -12.13 19.59
C LEU A 204 5.75 -10.75 20.22
N VAL A 205 4.66 -9.96 20.29
CA VAL A 205 4.70 -8.62 20.89
C VAL A 205 5.10 -8.69 22.36
N PHE A 206 4.51 -9.58 23.17
CA PHE A 206 4.83 -9.62 24.60
C PHE A 206 6.20 -10.22 24.93
N ARG A 207 6.75 -11.08 24.07
CA ARG A 207 8.03 -11.77 24.35
C ARG A 207 9.23 -11.10 23.70
N THR A 208 9.05 -10.43 22.58
CA THR A 208 10.15 -9.99 21.72
C THR A 208 10.15 -8.48 21.47
N LEU A 209 9.00 -7.83 21.36
CA LEU A 209 8.90 -6.41 20.97
C LEU A 209 8.59 -5.52 22.17
N GLU A 210 9.34 -4.43 22.34
CA GLU A 210 9.04 -3.41 23.35
C GLU A 210 8.11 -2.29 22.84
N ASP A 211 7.72 -2.32 21.56
CA ASP A 211 6.84 -1.29 20.96
C ASP A 211 5.37 -1.49 21.35
N ARG A 212 4.87 -0.58 22.19
CA ARG A 212 3.48 -0.54 22.65
C ARG A 212 2.49 -0.19 21.54
N TRP A 213 2.93 0.42 20.43
CA TRP A 213 2.06 0.72 19.29
C TRP A 213 1.61 -0.53 18.53
N ALA A 214 2.43 -1.57 18.49
CA ALA A 214 2.09 -2.84 17.85
C ALA A 214 0.91 -3.52 18.55
N PHE A 215 0.89 -3.49 19.89
CA PHE A 215 -0.22 -4.01 20.70
C PHE A 215 -1.55 -3.31 20.39
N VAL A 216 -1.52 -1.98 20.29
CA VAL A 216 -2.71 -1.17 19.97
C VAL A 216 -3.27 -1.52 18.59
N SER A 217 -2.40 -1.72 17.59
CA SER A 217 -2.82 -2.14 16.25
C SER A 217 -3.49 -3.51 16.26
N ILE A 218 -2.96 -4.49 17.02
CA ILE A 218 -3.60 -5.80 17.17
C ILE A 218 -4.96 -5.66 17.85
N ALA A 219 -5.05 -4.91 18.96
CA ALA A 219 -6.29 -4.73 19.71
C ALA A 219 -7.39 -4.10 18.85
N PHE A 220 -7.09 -3.05 18.08
CA PHE A 220 -8.04 -2.46 17.15
C PHE A 220 -8.40 -3.40 15.99
N GLY A 221 -7.44 -4.16 15.45
CA GLY A 221 -7.71 -5.17 14.43
C GLY A 221 -8.71 -6.23 14.91
N VAL A 222 -8.51 -6.75 16.13
CA VAL A 222 -9.44 -7.71 16.75
C VAL A 222 -10.81 -7.09 16.98
N ALA A 223 -10.86 -5.85 17.46
CA ALA A 223 -12.13 -5.14 17.69
C ALA A 223 -12.92 -4.95 16.39
N PHE A 224 -12.27 -4.51 15.30
CA PHE A 224 -12.93 -4.36 14.00
C PHE A 224 -13.34 -5.70 13.40
N PHE A 225 -12.52 -6.74 13.50
CA PHE A 225 -12.89 -8.07 13.05
C PHE A 225 -14.09 -8.63 13.81
N ALA A 226 -14.09 -8.54 15.14
CA ALA A 226 -15.21 -8.98 15.98
C ALA A 226 -16.49 -8.17 15.69
N ALA A 227 -16.36 -6.86 15.49
CA ALA A 227 -17.47 -6.00 15.07
C ALA A 227 -18.02 -6.43 13.70
N ALA A 228 -17.17 -6.76 12.72
CA ALA A 228 -17.61 -7.26 11.42
C ALA A 228 -18.46 -8.52 11.56
N GLN A 229 -17.99 -9.52 12.33
CA GLN A 229 -18.73 -10.77 12.55
C GLN A 229 -20.06 -10.53 13.29
N ALA A 230 -20.05 -9.68 14.32
CA ALA A 230 -21.25 -9.35 15.10
C ALA A 230 -22.30 -8.60 14.27
N LEU A 231 -21.88 -7.63 13.46
CA LEU A 231 -22.77 -6.84 12.61
C LEU A 231 -23.39 -7.70 11.51
N LEU A 232 -22.62 -8.63 10.93
CA LEU A 232 -23.12 -9.53 9.90
C LEU A 232 -24.06 -10.60 10.45
N PHE A 233 -23.62 -11.40 11.42
CA PHE A 233 -24.38 -12.58 11.88
C PHE A 233 -25.43 -12.26 12.96
N GLY A 234 -25.25 -11.18 13.72
CA GLY A 234 -26.15 -10.81 14.81
C GLY A 234 -27.14 -9.69 14.46
N PHE A 235 -26.65 -8.63 13.81
CA PHE A 235 -27.40 -7.39 13.67
C PHE A 235 -27.85 -7.04 12.25
N SER A 236 -27.48 -7.81 11.22
CA SER A 236 -27.71 -7.47 9.80
C SER A 236 -29.18 -7.11 9.51
N VAL A 237 -30.14 -7.96 9.90
CA VAL A 237 -31.58 -7.71 9.69
C VAL A 237 -32.09 -6.52 10.50
N THR A 238 -31.56 -6.31 11.71
CA THR A 238 -31.94 -5.17 12.56
C THR A 238 -31.50 -3.85 11.93
N ILE A 239 -30.26 -3.81 11.41
CA ILE A 239 -29.69 -2.64 10.72
C ILE A 239 -30.45 -2.36 9.43
N CYS A 240 -30.70 -3.39 8.63
CA CYS A 240 -31.39 -3.26 7.35
C CYS A 240 -32.82 -2.69 7.53
N ASN A 241 -33.56 -3.16 8.53
CA ASN A 241 -34.88 -2.61 8.87
C ASN A 241 -34.80 -1.18 9.45
N ALA A 242 -33.82 -0.89 10.32
CA ALA A 242 -33.67 0.43 10.92
C ALA A 242 -33.36 1.53 9.89
N ILE A 243 -32.60 1.19 8.84
CA ILE A 243 -32.20 2.12 7.77
C ILE A 243 -33.07 1.90 6.51
N LYS A 244 -34.29 1.37 6.63
CA LYS A 244 -35.29 1.25 5.55
C LYS A 244 -34.72 0.66 4.24
N HIS A 245 -33.90 -0.39 4.33
CA HIS A 245 -33.26 -1.04 3.17
C HIS A 245 -32.31 -0.16 2.35
N TYR A 246 -31.76 0.95 2.87
CA TYR A 246 -30.70 1.69 2.16
C TYR A 246 -29.31 1.05 2.34
N ILE A 247 -29.08 0.41 3.48
CA ILE A 247 -27.83 -0.22 3.88
C ILE A 247 -28.18 -1.53 4.57
N ASP A 248 -27.37 -2.57 4.38
CA ASP A 248 -27.51 -3.87 5.03
C ASP A 248 -26.29 -4.21 5.90
N GLY A 249 -26.31 -5.40 6.54
CA GLY A 249 -25.19 -5.86 7.35
C GLY A 249 -23.91 -6.13 6.55
N LEU A 250 -24.01 -6.40 5.24
CA LEU A 250 -22.85 -6.66 4.38
C LEU A 250 -22.02 -5.41 4.16
N PHE A 251 -22.65 -4.24 3.97
CA PHE A 251 -21.95 -2.96 3.92
C PHE A 251 -21.04 -2.75 5.15
N PHE A 252 -21.59 -2.92 6.35
CA PHE A 252 -20.84 -2.74 7.59
C PHE A 252 -19.79 -3.83 7.80
N PHE A 253 -20.10 -5.07 7.41
CA PHE A 253 -19.14 -6.16 7.41
C PHE A 253 -17.93 -5.83 6.54
N THR A 254 -18.12 -5.47 5.27
CA THR A 254 -17.03 -5.14 4.34
C THR A 254 -16.23 -3.94 4.84
N LEU A 255 -16.88 -2.92 5.40
CA LEU A 255 -16.21 -1.75 5.97
C LEU A 255 -15.35 -2.13 7.18
N CYS A 256 -15.90 -2.89 8.13
CA CYS A 256 -15.15 -3.31 9.31
C CYS A 256 -14.03 -4.32 8.95
N MET A 257 -14.23 -5.17 7.95
CA MET A 257 -13.19 -6.04 7.41
C MET A 257 -12.05 -5.24 6.78
N LEU A 258 -12.36 -4.21 5.98
CA LEU A 258 -11.35 -3.29 5.45
C LEU A 258 -10.54 -2.64 6.58
N LEU A 259 -11.21 -2.12 7.62
CA LEU A 259 -10.54 -1.53 8.78
C LEU A 259 -9.66 -2.55 9.52
N ALA A 260 -10.10 -3.81 9.66
CA ALA A 260 -9.29 -4.87 10.25
C ALA A 260 -8.03 -5.15 9.40
N VAL A 261 -8.17 -5.24 8.08
CA VAL A 261 -7.04 -5.41 7.15
C VAL A 261 -6.08 -4.22 7.21
N MET A 262 -6.59 -2.99 7.36
CA MET A 262 -5.76 -1.81 7.57
C MET A 262 -4.97 -1.88 8.90
N MET A 263 -5.55 -2.47 9.95
CA MET A 263 -4.84 -2.67 11.21
C MET A 263 -3.77 -3.76 11.10
N VAL A 264 -3.98 -4.79 10.27
CA VAL A 264 -2.92 -5.77 9.92
C VAL A 264 -1.75 -5.06 9.21
N TYR A 265 -2.04 -4.17 8.26
CA TYR A 265 -1.02 -3.34 7.63
C TYR A 265 -0.29 -2.44 8.63
N LYS A 266 -1.03 -1.72 9.49
CA LYS A 266 -0.42 -0.84 10.51
C LYS A 266 0.43 -1.61 11.51
N TYR A 267 0.00 -2.82 11.88
CA TYR A 267 0.79 -3.71 12.71
C TYR A 267 2.11 -4.06 12.02
N TRP A 268 2.07 -4.56 10.78
CA TRP A 268 3.27 -4.87 10.00
C TRP A 268 4.19 -3.65 9.80
N ASP A 269 3.62 -2.48 9.55
CA ASP A 269 4.37 -1.24 9.40
C ASP A 269 5.05 -0.82 10.72
N SER A 270 4.39 -1.02 11.86
CA SER A 270 4.92 -0.67 13.18
C SER A 270 6.14 -1.48 13.60
N ILE A 271 6.20 -2.75 13.18
CA ILE A 271 7.32 -3.66 13.49
C ILE A 271 8.48 -3.59 12.48
N THR A 272 8.38 -2.72 11.46
CA THR A 272 9.40 -2.54 10.40
C THR A 272 9.78 -1.07 10.23
N ARG A 273 9.83 -0.32 11.34
CA ARG A 273 10.05 1.14 11.31
C ARG A 273 11.52 1.50 11.12
N GLU A 274 12.42 0.69 11.67
CA GLU A 274 13.88 0.87 11.63
C GLU A 274 14.47 0.88 10.21
N ASP A 275 13.81 0.29 9.20
CA ASP A 275 14.33 0.30 7.82
C ASP A 275 14.40 1.69 7.17
N LEU A 276 13.66 2.66 7.70
CA LEU A 276 13.65 4.03 7.18
C LEU A 276 14.76 4.90 7.78
N GLU A 277 15.33 4.53 8.93
CA GLU A 277 16.37 5.34 9.60
C GLU A 277 17.75 5.18 8.95
N PHE A 278 17.99 4.04 8.30
CA PHE A 278 19.21 3.80 7.51
C PHE A 278 19.14 4.38 6.08
N SER A 279 17.99 4.91 5.67
CA SER A 279 17.83 5.60 4.36
C SER A 279 18.03 7.11 4.44
N VAL A 280 18.44 7.68 5.58
CA VAL A 280 18.77 9.11 5.71
C VAL A 280 20.27 9.28 5.98
N GLY A 281 21.02 9.42 4.88
CA GLY A 281 22.45 9.68 4.89
C GLY A 281 23.10 9.85 3.52
N SER A 282 22.39 10.25 2.46
CA SER A 282 23.05 10.70 1.21
C SER A 282 23.71 12.08 1.33
N LYS A 283 23.68 12.70 2.52
CA LYS A 283 24.80 13.56 2.91
C LYS A 283 25.86 12.62 3.41
N ALA A 284 26.86 12.40 2.55
CA ALA A 284 28.09 11.70 2.88
C ALA A 284 28.44 11.96 4.35
N ALA A 285 28.70 10.89 5.11
CA ALA A 285 29.41 11.05 6.36
C ALA A 285 30.71 11.79 6.01
N VAL A 286 30.71 13.10 6.28
CA VAL A 286 31.89 13.93 6.27
C VAL A 286 32.68 13.49 7.48
N TRP A 287 33.30 12.32 7.38
CA TRP A 287 34.55 12.06 8.06
C TRP A 287 35.59 12.92 7.33
N GLU A 288 35.47 14.24 7.47
CA GLU A 288 36.61 15.11 7.25
C GLU A 288 37.64 14.66 8.27
N VAL A 289 38.62 13.91 7.79
CA VAL A 289 39.88 13.75 8.48
C VAL A 289 40.48 15.16 8.54
N LYS A 290 40.14 15.91 9.59
CA LYS A 290 40.86 17.12 9.98
C LYS A 290 42.15 16.70 10.67
N ASP A 291 43.00 15.96 9.97
CA ASP A 291 44.36 15.73 10.42
C ASP A 291 45.28 16.64 9.59
N PRO A 292 45.57 17.86 10.10
CA PRO A 292 46.43 18.82 9.40
C PRO A 292 47.87 18.31 9.19
N LEU A 293 48.24 17.15 9.75
CA LEU A 293 49.54 16.52 9.53
C LEU A 293 49.66 15.73 8.22
N LEU A 294 48.56 15.44 7.53
CA LEU A 294 48.58 14.80 6.20
C LEU A 294 48.33 15.77 5.04
N ALA A 295 47.98 17.02 5.33
CA ALA A 295 47.94 18.12 4.36
C ALA A 295 49.36 18.68 4.15
N GLY A 296 50.24 17.86 3.56
CA GLY A 296 51.66 18.15 3.44
C GLY A 296 51.98 19.47 2.72
N ASP A 297 52.98 20.17 3.24
CA ASP A 297 54.19 20.69 2.58
C ASP A 297 54.12 21.15 1.10
N ALA A 298 52.99 21.69 0.66
CA ALA A 298 52.79 22.06 -0.74
C ALA A 298 52.28 23.49 -0.92
N ALA A 299 52.80 24.47 -0.18
CA ALA A 299 52.76 25.89 -0.58
C ALA A 299 53.57 26.81 0.35
N ALA A 300 54.88 26.93 0.14
CA ALA A 300 55.61 28.17 0.42
C ALA A 300 57.02 28.11 -0.20
N GLY A 301 57.14 28.53 -1.47
CA GLY A 301 58.42 28.96 -2.03
C GLY A 301 58.92 30.22 -1.32
N PRO A 302 60.25 30.46 -1.24
CA PRO A 302 60.79 31.51 -0.38
C PRO A 302 60.67 32.88 -1.05
N PRO A 303 60.23 33.93 -0.35
CA PRO A 303 60.50 35.29 -0.78
C PRO A 303 61.84 35.76 -0.21
N TYR A 304 62.63 36.36 -1.10
CA TYR A 304 63.89 37.07 -0.85
C TYR A 304 63.80 38.11 0.28
N GLY A 305 64.90 38.24 1.05
CA GLY A 305 65.36 39.51 1.62
C GLY A 305 65.05 39.78 3.10
N ALA A 306 66.01 39.51 3.98
CA ALA A 306 66.13 40.10 5.33
C ALA A 306 66.88 41.47 5.24
N PRO A 307 67.05 42.29 6.33
CA PRO A 307 66.70 42.05 7.74
C PRO A 307 66.10 43.26 8.50
N GLY A 308 65.53 42.99 9.68
CA GLY A 308 65.32 44.01 10.72
C GLY A 308 64.92 43.38 12.05
N PRO A 309 65.69 43.56 13.15
CA PRO A 309 65.30 43.04 14.46
C PRO A 309 64.48 44.11 15.19
N ASN A 310 63.40 43.73 15.87
CA ASN A 310 63.02 44.35 17.14
C ASN A 310 61.99 43.51 17.90
N TYR A 311 62.32 43.32 19.16
CA TYR A 311 61.53 42.72 20.23
C TYR A 311 60.29 43.57 20.53
N ALA A 312 59.12 42.96 20.75
CA ALA A 312 58.22 43.28 21.86
C ALA A 312 56.99 42.34 21.93
N ASN A 313 56.99 41.56 23.00
CA ASN A 313 55.87 41.02 23.78
C ASN A 313 54.55 41.82 23.69
N THR A 314 53.41 41.17 23.44
CA THR A 314 52.28 41.03 24.40
C THR A 314 51.04 40.40 23.78
N ALA A 315 50.41 39.53 24.56
CA ALA A 315 49.19 38.81 24.26
C ALA A 315 48.01 39.74 23.97
N HIS A 316 47.28 39.46 22.89
CA HIS A 316 45.90 39.90 22.73
C HIS A 316 45.06 38.68 22.37
N TYR A 317 44.28 38.21 23.35
CA TYR A 317 43.13 37.36 23.10
C TYR A 317 42.17 38.14 22.20
N ASN A 318 41.91 37.63 21.00
CA ASN A 318 40.77 38.07 20.20
C ASN A 318 39.98 36.83 19.78
N TYR A 319 38.87 36.64 20.48
CA TYR A 319 37.80 35.74 20.12
C TYR A 319 36.99 36.45 19.03
N SER A 320 37.20 36.07 17.75
CA SER A 320 36.24 36.29 16.66
C SER A 320 36.85 35.86 15.32
N GLU A 321 36.74 34.58 14.97
CA GLU A 321 36.55 34.21 13.57
C GLU A 321 35.25 33.42 13.51
N GLU A 322 34.25 34.09 12.93
CA GLU A 322 32.89 33.62 12.78
C GLU A 322 32.85 32.45 11.78
N ASP A 323 32.14 31.40 12.19
CA ASP A 323 31.63 30.33 11.34
C ASP A 323 30.78 30.92 10.18
N THR A 324 31.40 31.25 9.06
CA THR A 324 30.69 31.60 7.80
C THR A 324 30.46 30.40 6.88
N ALA A 325 30.22 29.20 7.44
CA ALA A 325 29.85 28.02 6.64
C ALA A 325 28.67 27.23 7.23
N SER A 326 27.65 27.92 7.75
CA SER A 326 26.35 27.30 8.03
C SER A 326 25.41 27.50 6.84
N ASN A 327 25.06 26.43 6.13
CA ASN A 327 24.11 26.40 4.99
C ASN A 327 22.63 26.68 5.36
N PHE A 328 22.36 27.43 6.43
CA PHE A 328 21.01 27.65 6.93
C PHE A 328 20.43 29.05 6.68
N HIS A 329 21.18 29.95 6.05
CA HIS A 329 20.67 31.25 5.63
C HIS A 329 20.91 31.51 4.14
N GLY A 330 19.96 31.07 3.32
CA GLY A 330 19.89 31.39 1.90
C GLY A 330 18.67 30.72 1.27
N GLY A 331 17.65 31.50 0.93
CA GLY A 331 16.35 31.04 0.43
C GLY A 331 16.41 30.30 -0.91
N GLY A 332 16.83 29.04 -0.90
CA GLY A 332 16.72 28.09 -2.00
C GLY A 332 15.63 27.06 -1.70
N ALA A 333 14.62 26.98 -2.58
CA ALA A 333 13.55 25.98 -2.48
C ALA A 333 14.13 24.54 -2.52
N PRO A 334 13.51 23.57 -1.81
CA PRO A 334 14.00 22.20 -1.76
C PRO A 334 13.95 21.53 -3.14
N ALA A 335 14.94 20.68 -3.42
CA ALA A 335 14.98 19.89 -4.65
C ALA A 335 13.84 18.84 -4.65
N SER A 336 13.09 18.78 -5.75
CA SER A 336 11.98 17.85 -5.97
C SER A 336 12.49 16.40 -6.11
N LEU A 337 11.76 15.46 -5.49
CA LEU A 337 12.08 14.04 -5.37
C LEU A 337 11.63 13.19 -6.59
N VAL A 338 11.32 13.83 -7.72
CA VAL A 338 10.93 13.18 -8.97
C VAL A 338 11.83 13.69 -10.08
N GLY A 339 12.50 12.77 -10.79
CA GLY A 339 13.54 13.03 -11.78
C GLY A 339 13.26 14.25 -12.67
N GLY A 340 14.09 15.28 -12.51
CA GLY A 340 14.04 16.51 -13.30
C GLY A 340 15.13 17.47 -12.84
N VAL A 341 15.99 17.84 -13.78
CA VAL A 341 17.17 18.70 -13.64
C VAL A 341 16.87 19.96 -12.83
N SER A 342 17.73 20.31 -11.86
CA SER A 342 17.52 21.50 -11.01
C SER A 342 17.77 22.81 -11.77
N GLY A 343 16.94 23.82 -11.50
CA GLY A 343 16.87 25.09 -12.22
C GLY A 343 18.10 26.00 -12.16
N ALA A 344 19.22 25.55 -11.57
CA ALA A 344 20.48 26.30 -11.54
C ALA A 344 21.26 26.24 -12.87
N GLN A 345 20.91 25.32 -13.79
CA GLN A 345 21.54 25.21 -15.11
C GLN A 345 20.86 26.05 -16.21
N MET A 346 19.79 26.80 -15.90
CA MET A 346 19.01 27.53 -16.92
C MET A 346 19.22 29.05 -16.95
N TYR A 347 19.98 29.64 -16.01
CA TYR A 347 20.33 31.06 -16.02
C TYR A 347 21.84 31.26 -15.81
N GLY A 348 22.64 30.75 -16.74
CA GLY A 348 23.98 31.27 -16.99
C GLY A 348 23.89 32.51 -17.88
N GLY A 349 23.75 33.69 -17.28
CA GLY A 349 23.73 34.95 -18.04
C GLY A 349 23.65 36.18 -17.15
N GLY A 350 24.73 36.97 -17.12
CA GLY A 350 24.71 38.34 -16.60
C GLY A 350 25.65 38.64 -15.44
N GLY A 351 26.97 38.49 -15.65
CA GLY A 351 27.96 39.14 -14.78
C GLY A 351 27.90 40.66 -14.99
N GLY A 352 27.47 41.39 -13.96
CA GLY A 352 27.44 42.85 -13.94
C GLY A 352 28.84 43.44 -13.83
N GLY A 353 29.29 44.12 -14.89
CA GLY A 353 30.44 45.01 -14.87
C GLY A 353 30.05 46.38 -14.31
N GLY A 354 30.73 46.82 -13.25
CA GLY A 354 30.61 48.16 -12.70
C GLY A 354 31.18 49.22 -13.66
N PHE A 355 30.48 50.36 -13.76
CA PHE A 355 30.91 51.53 -14.52
C PHE A 355 31.11 52.70 -13.54
N ASN A 356 32.33 53.23 -13.48
CA ASN A 356 32.72 54.44 -12.75
C ASN A 356 33.22 55.47 -13.79
N PRO A 357 32.65 56.68 -13.92
CA PRO A 357 32.93 57.52 -15.08
C PRO A 357 33.86 58.69 -14.73
N TYR A 358 35.18 58.55 -14.87
CA TYR A 358 36.08 59.68 -15.14
C TYR A 358 37.39 59.19 -15.78
N GLN A 359 37.89 59.98 -16.76
CA GLN A 359 39.20 59.95 -17.44
C GLN A 359 39.28 59.44 -18.89
N GLN A 360 39.14 60.43 -19.77
CA GLN A 360 39.86 60.74 -21.01
C GLN A 360 41.04 59.86 -21.49
N GLN A 361 40.98 59.63 -22.81
CA GLN A 361 42.01 59.83 -23.84
C GLN A 361 42.98 58.70 -24.25
N GLN A 362 42.88 58.42 -25.56
CA GLN A 362 43.89 58.05 -26.56
C GLN A 362 44.00 56.59 -27.06
N GLN A 363 43.67 56.48 -28.36
CA GLN A 363 44.31 55.74 -29.47
C GLN A 363 43.93 54.28 -29.81
N GLN A 364 43.31 54.16 -31.00
CA GLN A 364 43.61 53.28 -32.17
C GLN A 364 43.79 51.77 -31.93
N GLY A 365 43.22 50.81 -32.67
CA GLY A 365 42.40 50.74 -33.89
C GLY A 365 42.33 49.27 -34.38
N GLN A 366 41.47 49.00 -35.38
CA GLN A 366 41.31 47.75 -36.19
C GLN A 366 40.72 46.50 -35.48
N GLY A 367 39.79 45.69 -36.02
CA GLY A 367 39.04 45.67 -37.27
C GLY A 367 38.23 44.34 -37.42
N GLN A 368 37.06 44.42 -38.10
CA GLN A 368 36.37 43.46 -39.00
C GLN A 368 35.78 42.07 -38.58
N GLY A 369 34.53 41.84 -39.07
CA GLY A 369 33.99 40.54 -39.57
C GLY A 369 32.74 39.95 -38.85
N GLN A 370 31.47 40.32 -39.12
CA GLN A 370 30.47 39.90 -40.15
C GLN A 370 29.90 38.45 -40.14
N GLY A 371 28.55 38.34 -40.15
CA GLY A 371 27.73 37.21 -40.70
C GLY A 371 26.66 36.58 -39.77
N GLN A 372 25.42 37.10 -39.65
CA GLN A 372 24.14 36.77 -40.38
C GLN A 372 23.46 35.41 -40.01
N LEU A 373 22.29 35.42 -39.33
CA LEU A 373 20.88 35.25 -39.83
C LEU A 373 20.58 33.81 -40.35
N GLN A 374 19.51 33.08 -39.96
CA GLN A 374 18.09 33.38 -40.23
C GLN A 374 17.11 32.36 -39.58
N GLN A 375 15.86 32.81 -39.40
CA GLN A 375 14.70 32.23 -38.70
C GLN A 375 13.77 31.31 -39.54
N ARG A 376 12.83 30.65 -38.83
CA ARG A 376 11.43 30.22 -39.13
C ARG A 376 11.23 28.69 -39.19
N GLY A 377 10.14 28.08 -38.69
CA GLY A 377 8.88 28.56 -38.10
C GLY A 377 7.86 27.41 -38.01
N ARG A 378 6.97 27.44 -37.00
CA ARG A 378 5.86 26.51 -36.69
C ARG A 378 4.71 26.54 -37.71
N GLY A 379 3.90 25.47 -37.74
CA GLY A 379 2.48 25.55 -38.13
C GLY A 379 1.73 24.21 -38.29
N TYR A 380 0.60 24.06 -37.60
CA TYR A 380 -0.59 23.20 -37.83
C TYR A 380 -1.80 24.05 -37.37
N PRO A 381 -3.10 23.67 -37.59
CA PRO A 381 -3.81 22.92 -38.64
C PRO A 381 -4.94 23.83 -39.25
N PRO A 382 -6.03 23.37 -39.94
CA PRO A 382 -7.20 22.72 -39.31
C PRO A 382 -8.08 21.74 -40.19
N ASN A 383 -9.13 21.24 -39.54
CA ASN A 383 -10.23 20.29 -39.87
C ASN A 383 -11.02 20.44 -41.20
N ALA A 384 -11.60 19.32 -41.68
CA ALA A 384 -13.06 19.03 -41.81
C ALA A 384 -13.37 18.04 -42.97
N GLU A 385 -14.30 17.07 -42.77
CA GLU A 385 -15.59 16.93 -43.50
C GLU A 385 -16.18 15.50 -43.48
N GLN A 386 -17.52 15.43 -43.42
CA GLN A 386 -18.41 14.25 -43.35
C GLN A 386 -18.96 13.82 -44.73
N ARG A 387 -19.57 12.62 -44.76
CA ARG A 387 -20.49 11.95 -45.73
C ARG A 387 -19.82 10.70 -46.33
N GLY A 388 -20.40 9.50 -46.36
CA GLY A 388 -21.79 9.06 -46.33
C GLY A 388 -21.99 8.15 -47.55
N TYR A 389 -22.15 6.85 -47.35
CA TYR A 389 -22.91 5.85 -48.12
C TYR A 389 -22.99 4.54 -47.33
#